data_AF-A0A7G1KVD2-F1
#
_entry.id   AF-A0A7G1KVD2-F1
#
_cell.length_a   1.000
_cell.length_b   1.000
_cell.length_c   1.000
_cell.angle_alpha   90.00
_cell.angle_beta   90.00
_cell.angle_gamma   90.00
#
_symmetry.space_group_name_H-M   'P 1'
#
loop_
_entity.id
_entity.type
_entity.pdbx_description
1 polymer ?
#
loop_
_entity_poly.entity_id
_entity_poly.type
_entity_poly.pdbx_seq_one_letter_code
_entity_poly.pdbx_strand_id
1 'polypeptide(L)' 'MRDIPITDHSEFPVMTVDYAHVIMQNHIDCPIMACPVKRQAKSCLVQAGRLTPDSRRSSSAMGY' A
#
# COMPACT_ATOMS: atom_id res chain seq x y z
N MET A 1 1.87 7.33 21.11
CA MET A 1 0.71 7.15 20.22
C MET A 1 0.89 8.12 19.08
N ARG A 2 1.24 7.65 17.88
CA ARG A 2 1.35 8.49 16.67
C ARG A 2 0.00 8.41 15.97
N ASP A 3 -0.91 9.29 16.37
CA ASP A 3 -2.23 9.44 15.78
C ASP A 3 -2.05 10.22 14.48
N ILE A 4 -1.80 9.49 13.39
CA ILE A 4 -1.81 10.07 12.04
C ILE A 4 -3.29 10.16 11.69
N PRO A 5 -3.87 11.36 11.53
CA PRO A 5 -5.29 11.48 11.21
C PRO A 5 -5.57 10.74 9.91
N ILE A 6 -6.50 9.78 9.97
CA ILE A 6 -6.96 8.94 8.85
C ILE A 6 -7.44 9.78 7.66
N THR A 7 -7.77 11.05 7.92
CA THR A 7 -8.26 12.07 6.98
C THR A 7 -7.17 12.73 6.15
N ASP A 8 -5.89 12.66 6.55
CA ASP A 8 -4.81 13.24 5.75
C ASP A 8 -4.37 12.24 4.68
N HIS A 9 -4.89 12.46 3.47
CA HIS A 9 -4.57 11.66 2.29
C HIS A 9 -3.40 12.24 1.50
N SER A 10 -2.67 13.23 2.02
CA SER A 10 -1.58 13.87 1.29
C SER A 10 -0.41 12.91 1.11
N GLU A 11 0.23 12.98 -0.05
CA GLU A 11 1.45 12.25 -0.32
C GLU A 11 2.58 12.74 0.60
N PHE A 12 3.23 11.80 1.28
CA PHE A 12 4.35 12.12 2.16
C PHE A 12 5.65 12.23 1.35
N PRO A 13 6.49 13.26 1.59
CA PRO A 13 7.75 13.42 0.88
C PRO A 13 8.77 12.32 1.23
N VAL A 14 8.66 11.70 2.41
CA VAL A 14 9.50 10.57 2.83
C VAL A 14 8.61 9.42 3.30
N MET A 15 8.40 8.44 2.43
CA MET A 15 7.71 7.19 2.76
C MET A 15 8.75 6.14 3.19
N THR A 16 8.82 5.83 4.48
CA THR A 16 9.63 4.71 4.98
C THR A 16 8.78 3.45 5.09
N VAL A 17 9.44 2.30 5.13
CA VAL A 17 8.75 1.01 5.17
C VAL A 17 7.93 0.84 6.47
N ASP A 18 8.45 1.29 7.60
CA ASP A 18 7.72 1.28 8.88
C ASP A 18 6.44 2.13 8.78
N TYR A 19 6.56 3.34 8.21
CA TYR A 19 5.41 4.22 7.98
C TYR A 19 4.40 3.62 7.01
N ALA A 20 4.88 2.97 5.95
CA ALA A 20 4.02 2.29 4.98
C ALA A 20 3.22 1.15 5.63
N HIS A 21 3.82 0.42 6.58
CA HIS A 21 3.10 -0.57 7.38
C HIS A 21 2.06 0.07 8.30
N VAL A 22 2.37 1.19 8.95
CA VAL A 22 1.40 1.90 9.81
C VAL A 22 0.23 2.44 8.99
N ILE A 23 0.48 3.04 7.82
CA ILE A 23 -0.57 3.53 6.91
C ILE A 23 -1.47 2.39 6.46
N MET A 24 -0.89 1.25 6.06
CA MET A 24 -1.69 0.08 5.65
C MET A 24 -2.57 -0.48 6.78
N GLN A 25 -2.11 -0.40 8.02
CA GLN A 25 -2.83 -0.84 9.21
C GLN A 25 -3.84 0.19 9.74
N ASN A 26 -3.59 1.49 9.54
CA ASN A 26 -4.48 2.55 10.00
C ASN A 26 -5.60 2.82 8.98
N HIS A 27 -5.29 2.72 7.69
CA HIS A 27 -6.25 2.96 6.60
C HIS A 27 -6.90 1.65 6.12
N ILE A 28 -7.28 0.73 7.03
CA ILE A 28 -7.87 -0.57 6.66
C ILE A 28 -9.15 -0.38 5.80
N ASP A 29 -10.02 0.54 6.23
CA ASP A 29 -11.30 0.84 5.58
C ASP A 29 -11.14 1.69 4.29
N CYS A 30 -9.98 2.34 4.11
CA CYS A 30 -9.77 3.23 2.98
C CYS A 30 -9.35 2.44 1.72
N PRO A 31 -10.04 2.59 0.58
CA PRO A 31 -9.67 1.88 -0.63
C PRO A 31 -8.36 2.43 -1.24
N ILE A 32 -7.43 1.55 -1.59
CA ILE A 32 -6.11 1.90 -2.18
C ILE A 32 -6.24 2.74 -3.46
N MET A 33 -7.35 2.58 -4.19
CA MET A 33 -7.62 3.35 -5.40
C MET A 33 -7.96 4.81 -5.10
N ALA A 34 -8.64 5.09 -3.98
CA ALA A 34 -9.03 6.45 -3.59
C ALA A 34 -8.03 7.14 -2.65
N CYS A 35 -7.09 6.39 -2.07
CA CYS A 35 -6.15 6.87 -1.08
C CYS A 35 -4.72 6.92 -1.64
N PRO A 36 -4.21 8.10 -2.08
CA PRO A 36 -2.88 8.22 -2.67
C PRO A 36 -1.77 7.83 -1.69
N VAL A 37 -1.90 8.16 -0.40
CA VAL A 37 -0.95 7.74 0.65
C VAL A 37 -0.89 6.21 0.82
N LYS A 38 -2.03 5.51 0.72
CA LYS A 38 -2.08 4.03 0.78
C LYS A 38 -1.48 3.40 -0.49
N ARG A 39 -1.68 4.02 -1.64
CA ARG A 39 -1.05 3.62 -2.91
C ARG A 39 0.47 3.77 -2.84
N GLN A 40 0.95 4.90 -2.33
CA GLN A 40 2.37 5.17 -2.11
C GLN A 40 2.97 4.17 -1.12
N ALA A 41 2.27 3.88 -0.02
CA ALA A 41 2.68 2.89 0.98
C ALA A 41 2.81 1.50 0.36
N LYS A 42 1.83 1.08 -0.46
CA LYS A 42 1.90 -0.19 -1.20
C LYS A 42 3.14 -0.24 -2.08
N SER A 43 3.36 0.79 -2.89
CA SER A 43 4.50 0.84 -3.81
C SER A 43 5.82 0.78 -3.07
N CYS A 44 5.93 1.48 -1.93
CA CYS A 44 7.11 1.47 -1.08
C CYS A 44 7.39 0.06 -0.51
N LEU A 45 6.36 -0.63 -0.03
CA LEU A 45 6.48 -2.01 0.48
C LEU A 45 6.86 -3.01 -0.62
N VAL A 46 6.32 -2.84 -1.83
CA VAL A 46 6.67 -3.66 -3.01
C VAL A 46 8.13 -3.43 -3.40
N GLN A 47 8.55 -2.17 -3.51
CA GLN A 47 9.93 -1.82 -3.87
C GLN A 47 10.94 -2.28 -2.81
N ALA A 48 10.55 -2.26 -1.53
CA ALA A 48 11.36 -2.77 -0.43
C ALA A 48 11.35 -4.31 -0.31
N GLY A 49 10.62 -5.03 -1.18
CA GLY A 49 10.48 -6.49 -1.12
C GLY A 49 9.72 -7.00 0.11
N ARG A 50 9.03 -6.12 0.85
CA ARG A 50 8.24 -6.46 2.05
C ARG A 50 6.78 -6.77 1.75
N LEU A 51 6.31 -6.47 0.53
CA LEU A 51 4.99 -6.85 0.03
C LEU A 51 5.12 -7.42 -1.36
N THR A 52 4.97 -8.73 -1.50
CA THR A 52 4.87 -9.38 -2.80
C THR A 52 3.44 -9.20 -3.27
N PRO A 53 3.17 -8.49 -4.39
CA PRO A 53 1.86 -8.56 -5.01
C PRO A 53 1.60 -10.04 -5.33
N ASP A 54 0.48 -10.60 -4.84
CA ASP A 54 0.11 -11.98 -5.13
C ASP A 54 -0.07 -12.11 -6.65
N SER A 55 1.00 -12.51 -7.32
CA SER A 55 1.08 -12.68 -8.77
C SER A 55 0.45 -14.00 -9.20
N ARG A 56 -0.20 -14.74 -8.29
CA ARG A 56 -0.87 -16.01 -8.61
C ARG A 56 -2.14 -15.84 -9.43
N ARG A 57 -2.55 -14.59 -9.73
CA ARG A 57 -3.58 -14.27 -10.73
C ARG A 57 -3.02 -13.74 -12.05
N SER A 58 -1.87 -14.24 -12.49
CA SER A 58 -1.56 -14.37 -13.91
C SER A 58 -1.93 -15.79 -14.36
N SER A 59 -3.22 -16.12 -14.29
CA SER A 59 -3.77 -17.34 -14.87
C SER A 59 -3.72 -17.24 -16.39
N SER A 60 -2.69 -17.86 -16.96
CA SER A 60 -2.82 -18.88 -18.00
C SER A 60 -4.17 -18.91 -18.72
N ALA A 61 -4.25 -18.25 -19.88
CA ALA A 61 -5.28 -18.48 -20.88
C ALA A 61 -4.59 -18.82 -22.20
N MET A 62 -4.04 -20.04 -22.31
CA MET A 62 -3.80 -20.68 -23.59
C MET A 62 -3.82 -22.19 -23.37
N GLY A 63 -5.01 -22.72 -23.09
CA GLY A 63 -5.28 -24.15 -23.25
C GLY A 63 -5.41 -24.42 -24.75
N TYR A 64 -4.57 -25.31 -25.25
CA TYR A 64 -4.72 -25.99 -26.54
C TYR A 64 -5.16 -27.43 -26.29
#